data_AF-X0R116-F1
#
_entry.id   AF-X0R116-F1
#
_cell.length_a   1.000
_cell.length_b   1.000
_cell.length_c   1.000
_cell.angle_alpha   90.00
_cell.angle_beta   90.00
_cell.angle_gamma   90.00
#
_symmetry.space_group_name_H-M   'P 1'
#
loop_
_entity.id
_entity.type
_entity.pdbx_description
1 polymer ?
#
loop_
_entity_poly.entity_id
_entity_poly.type
_entity_poly.pdbx_seq_one_letter_code
_entity_poly.pdbx_strand_id
1 'polypeptide(L)'
;MATLEIVFAMLDANVADAIMGNHEYNALAFATLDPDNSSQYLRSHNDIHTRQHAAFLAEIAFGSERHQYCLIGYTSCLYGLKQTTLVLFMPAGMSIVWRYCSHY
;
A
#
# COMPACT_ATOMS: atom_id res chain seq x y z
N MET A 1 -8.91 15.07 -1.81
CA MET A 1 -8.17 14.19 -2.73
C MET A 1 -7.25 14.93 -3.71
N ALA A 2 -7.34 16.26 -3.85
CA ALA A 2 -6.43 17.04 -4.69
C ALA A 2 -4.92 16.78 -4.44
N THR A 3 -4.53 16.51 -3.19
CA THR A 3 -3.13 16.21 -2.85
C THR A 3 -2.61 14.93 -3.51
N LEU A 4 -3.38 13.83 -3.49
CA LEU A 4 -2.96 12.56 -4.11
C LEU A 4 -2.95 12.66 -5.63
N GLU A 5 -3.87 13.41 -6.22
CA GLU A 5 -3.88 13.69 -7.66
C GLU A 5 -2.59 14.40 -8.11
N ILE A 6 -2.14 15.41 -7.35
CA ILE A 6 -0.89 16.11 -7.63
C ILE A 6 0.31 15.16 -7.50
N VAL A 7 0.38 14.39 -6.40
CA VAL A 7 1.49 13.46 -6.17
C VAL A 7 1.57 12.41 -7.29
N PHE A 8 0.45 11.81 -7.68
CA PHE A 8 0.42 10.81 -8.74
C PHE A 8 0.77 11.41 -10.10
N ALA A 9 0.30 12.63 -10.42
CA ALA A 9 0.72 13.32 -11.63
C ALA A 9 2.23 13.59 -11.67
N MET A 10 2.86 13.90 -10.53
CA MET A 10 4.31 14.10 -10.45
C MET A 10 5.10 12.78 -10.57
N LEU A 11 4.56 11.68 -10.03
CA LEU A 11 5.11 10.34 -10.22
C LEU A 11 5.03 9.92 -11.70
N ASP A 12 3.87 10.07 -12.33
CA ASP A 12 3.64 9.71 -13.74
C ASP A 12 4.50 10.55 -14.69
N ALA A 13 4.76 11.81 -14.35
CA ALA A 13 5.68 12.68 -15.08
C ALA A 13 7.17 12.39 -14.81
N ASN A 14 7.49 11.46 -13.90
CA ASN A 14 8.85 11.13 -13.48
C ASN A 14 9.65 12.36 -13.00
N VAL A 15 8.98 13.28 -12.31
CA VAL A 15 9.57 14.52 -11.77
C VAL A 15 9.65 14.53 -10.25
N ALA A 16 9.16 13.48 -9.59
CA ALA A 16 9.28 13.29 -8.15
C ALA A 16 9.30 11.82 -7.77
N ASP A 17 9.81 11.54 -6.57
CA ASP A 17 9.68 10.28 -5.87
C ASP A 17 8.71 10.42 -4.70
N ALA A 18 7.95 9.37 -4.40
CA ALA A 18 7.07 9.30 -3.24
C ALA A 18 7.44 8.12 -2.36
N ILE A 19 7.39 8.32 -1.04
CA ILE A 19 7.55 7.26 -0.06
C ILE A 19 6.17 6.95 0.52
N MET A 20 5.80 5.68 0.50
CA MET A 20 4.54 5.21 1.08
C MET A 20 4.65 5.10 2.60
N GLY A 21 3.67 5.68 3.32
CA GLY A 21 3.54 5.50 4.76
C GLY A 21 2.93 4.16 5.14
N ASN A 22 3.02 3.81 6.42
CA ASN A 22 2.45 2.56 6.95
C ASN A 22 0.92 2.51 6.79
N HIS A 23 0.24 3.66 6.78
CA HIS A 23 -1.21 3.71 6.64
C HIS A 23 -1.64 3.32 5.22
N GLU A 24 -0.99 3.88 4.20
CA GLU A 24 -1.23 3.60 2.78
C GLU A 24 -0.84 2.15 2.44
N TYR A 25 0.28 1.67 2.99
CA TYR A 25 0.68 0.27 2.84
C TYR A 25 -0.34 -0.69 3.42
N ASN A 26 -0.83 -0.42 4.64
CA ASN A 26 -1.84 -1.26 5.27
C ASN A 26 -3.15 -1.25 4.50
N ALA A 27 -3.51 -0.12 3.88
CA ALA A 27 -4.67 -0.03 3.00
C ALA A 27 -4.53 -0.92 1.77
N LEU A 28 -3.37 -0.87 1.12
CA LEU A 28 -3.09 -1.74 -0.03
C LEU A 28 -3.11 -3.21 0.38
N ALA A 29 -2.46 -3.58 1.48
CA ALA A 29 -2.46 -4.95 2.00
C ALA A 29 -3.86 -5.44 2.41
N PHE A 30 -4.72 -4.55 2.92
CA PHE A 30 -6.11 -4.87 3.24
C PHE A 30 -6.95 -5.13 1.98
N ALA A 31 -6.59 -4.54 0.84
CA ALA A 31 -7.31 -4.73 -0.43
C ALA A 31 -6.68 -5.77 -1.37
N THR A 32 -5.49 -6.30 -1.05
CA THR A 32 -4.72 -7.19 -1.93
C THR A 32 -4.81 -8.64 -1.45
N LEU A 33 -5.17 -9.55 -2.36
CA LEU A 33 -5.16 -10.99 -2.11
C LEU A 33 -3.73 -11.51 -1.99
N ASP A 34 -3.54 -12.52 -1.14
CA ASP A 34 -2.29 -13.22 -1.01
C ASP A 34 -2.02 -14.05 -2.29
N PRO A 35 -0.89 -13.83 -2.99
CA PRO A 35 -0.56 -14.58 -4.21
C PRO A 35 -0.34 -16.07 -3.95
N ASP A 36 0.12 -16.45 -2.75
CA ASP A 36 0.33 -17.84 -2.35
C ASP A 36 -0.97 -18.49 -1.84
N ASN A 37 -1.96 -17.67 -1.46
CA ASN A 37 -3.27 -18.12 -1.02
C ASN A 37 -4.38 -17.13 -1.39
N SER A 38 -4.95 -17.28 -2.59
CA SER A 38 -5.99 -16.38 -3.14
C SER A 38 -7.31 -16.35 -2.34
N SER A 39 -7.47 -17.19 -1.32
CA SER A 39 -8.61 -17.13 -0.40
C SER A 39 -8.42 -16.14 0.76
N GLN A 40 -7.22 -15.59 0.91
CA GLN A 40 -6.85 -14.68 2.00
C GLN A 40 -6.32 -13.35 1.44
N TYR A 41 -6.44 -12.31 2.26
CA TYR A 41 -5.84 -11.00 2.00
C TYR A 41 -4.50 -10.89 2.72
N LEU A 42 -3.56 -10.13 2.17
CA LEU A 42 -2.23 -9.87 2.77
C LEU A 42 -2.36 -9.28 4.18
N ARG A 43 -3.39 -8.46 4.41
CA ARG A 43 -3.84 -8.08 5.75
C ARG A 43 -5.22 -8.66 5.99
N SER A 44 -5.34 -9.53 6.99
CA SER A 44 -6.62 -10.18 7.31
C SER A 44 -7.70 -9.18 7.72
N HIS A 45 -8.96 -9.50 7.40
CA HIS A 45 -10.13 -8.68 7.73
C HIS A 45 -10.74 -9.03 9.10
N ASN A 46 -9.90 -9.34 10.09
CA ASN A 46 -10.37 -9.56 11.46
C ASN A 46 -10.70 -8.23 12.16
N ASP A 47 -11.40 -8.30 13.30
CA ASP A 47 -11.86 -7.11 14.04
C ASP A 47 -10.73 -6.14 14.41
N ILE A 48 -9.55 -6.66 14.74
CA ILE A 48 -8.39 -5.85 15.12
C ILE A 48 -7.90 -5.03 13.93
N HIS A 49 -7.67 -5.69 12.79
CA HIS A 49 -7.15 -5.05 11.59
C HIS A 49 -8.18 -4.13 10.95
N THR A 50 -9.45 -4.53 10.93
CA THR A 50 -10.56 -3.68 10.46
C THR A 50 -10.67 -2.43 11.32
N ARG A 51 -10.58 -2.54 12.65
CA ARG A 51 -10.59 -1.37 13.55
C ARG A 51 -9.38 -0.45 13.34
N GLN A 52 -8.19 -1.02 13.14
CA GLN A 52 -6.99 -0.23 12.82
C GLN A 52 -7.09 0.45 11.45
N HIS A 53 -7.85 -0.13 10.52
CA HIS A 53 -8.08 0.42 9.18
C HIS A 53 -9.32 1.33 9.10
N ALA A 54 -10.13 1.39 10.16
CA ALA A 54 -11.43 2.08 10.16
C ALA A 54 -11.34 3.57 9.81
N ALA A 55 -10.29 4.27 10.25
CA ALA A 55 -10.10 5.69 9.91
C ALA A 55 -9.96 5.90 8.39
N PHE A 56 -9.19 5.03 7.72
CA PHE A 56 -9.05 5.06 6.27
C PHE A 56 -10.39 4.72 5.58
N LEU A 57 -11.08 3.68 6.06
CA LEU A 57 -12.38 3.28 5.50
C LEU A 57 -13.48 4.33 5.68
N ALA A 58 -13.39 5.15 6.72
CA ALA A 58 -14.32 6.26 6.97
C ALA A 58 -14.11 7.41 5.98
N GLU A 59 -12.87 7.65 5.55
CA GLU A 59 -12.54 8.69 4.56
C GLU A 59 -12.72 8.18 3.12
N ILE A 60 -12.39 6.92 2.88
CA ILE A 60 -12.40 6.27 1.57
C ILE A 60 -13.15 4.95 1.70
N ALA A 61 -14.43 4.96 1.31
CA ALA A 61 -15.28 3.78 1.34
C ALA A 61 -14.66 2.64 0.52
N PHE A 62 -14.55 1.45 1.13
CA PHE A 62 -13.98 0.27 0.48
C PHE A 62 -14.72 -0.06 -0.82
N GLY A 63 -13.96 -0.37 -1.88
CA GLY A 63 -14.50 -0.71 -3.19
C GLY A 63 -15.07 0.46 -4.01
N SER A 64 -15.08 1.68 -3.47
CA SER A 64 -15.44 2.87 -4.24
C SER A 64 -14.43 3.16 -5.35
N GLU A 65 -14.81 3.99 -6.33
CA GLU A 65 -13.89 4.47 -7.37
C GLU A 65 -12.66 5.16 -6.77
N ARG A 66 -12.86 5.95 -5.71
CA ARG A 66 -11.75 6.61 -4.98
C ARG A 66 -10.82 5.60 -4.32
N HIS A 67 -11.38 4.53 -3.78
CA HIS A 67 -10.59 3.44 -3.22
C HIS A 67 -9.71 2.80 -4.28
N GLN A 68 -10.30 2.44 -5.43
CA GLN A 68 -9.57 1.86 -6.56
C GLN A 68 -8.47 2.79 -7.08
N TYR A 69 -8.77 4.09 -7.22
CA TYR A 69 -7.79 5.11 -7.63
C TYR A 69 -6.58 5.16 -6.69
N CYS A 70 -6.82 5.17 -5.38
CA CYS A 70 -5.74 5.18 -4.39
C CYS A 70 -4.91 3.89 -4.46
N LEU A 71 -5.56 2.73 -4.59
CA LEU A 71 -4.84 1.44 -4.70
C LEU A 71 -3.93 1.41 -5.93
N ILE A 72 -4.37 1.92 -7.08
CA ILE A 72 -3.56 1.98 -8.30
C ILE A 72 -2.32 2.85 -8.06
N GLY A 73 -2.48 4.06 -7.53
CA GLY A 73 -1.34 4.94 -7.27
C GLY A 73 -0.38 4.40 -6.22
N TYR A 74 -0.88 3.76 -5.16
CA TYR A 74 -0.06 3.08 -4.16
C TYR A 74 0.73 1.92 -4.76
N THR A 75 0.08 1.12 -5.60
CA THR A 75 0.72 0.01 -6.31
C THR A 75 1.85 0.52 -7.22
N SER A 76 1.60 1.59 -7.99
CA SER A 76 2.61 2.24 -8.83
C SER A 76 3.81 2.73 -8.01
N CYS A 77 3.56 3.40 -6.88
CA CYS A 77 4.59 3.85 -5.96
C CYS A 77 5.46 2.68 -5.44
N LEU A 78 4.86 1.54 -5.05
CA LEU A 78 5.63 0.37 -4.61
C LEU A 78 6.51 -0.20 -5.72
N TYR A 79 6.03 -0.30 -6.95
CA TYR A 79 6.83 -0.80 -8.07
C TYR A 79 7.94 0.17 -8.49
N GLY A 80 7.70 1.49 -8.39
CA GLY A 80 8.73 2.51 -8.60
C GLY A 80 9.85 2.44 -7.57
N LEU A 81 9.51 2.25 -6.29
CA LEU A 81 10.50 2.14 -5.20
C LEU A 81 11.40 0.90 -5.33
N LYS A 82 10.94 -0.19 -5.94
CA LYS A 82 11.76 -1.40 -6.17
C LYS A 82 12.93 -1.17 -7.13
N GLN A 83 12.91 -0.09 -7.92
CA GLN A 83 14.01 0.24 -8.82
C GLN A 83 15.09 1.13 -8.16
N THR A 84 14.78 1.79 -7.02
CA THR A 84 15.61 2.92 -6.55
C THR A 84 16.07 2.86 -5.09
N THR A 85 15.44 2.12 -4.15
CA THR A 85 15.75 2.28 -2.71
C THR A 85 15.82 0.99 -1.86
N LEU A 86 16.94 0.79 -1.15
CA LEU A 86 17.12 -0.17 -0.06
C LEU A 86 16.58 0.42 1.26
N VAL A 87 15.50 -0.14 1.83
CA VAL A 87 14.89 0.34 3.08
C VAL A 87 15.50 -0.39 4.29
N LEU A 88 16.01 0.36 5.27
CA LEU A 88 16.76 -0.11 6.44
C LEU A 88 15.88 -0.41 7.67
N PHE A 89 16.27 -1.45 8.41
CA PHE A 89 15.62 -2.07 9.58
C PHE A 89 15.71 -1.23 10.87
N MET A 90 14.69 -1.31 11.75
CA MET A 90 14.83 -1.04 13.20
C MET A 90 14.11 -2.11 14.04
N PRO A 91 14.64 -2.52 15.21
CA PRO A 91 14.09 -3.63 15.98
C PRO A 91 13.02 -3.21 17.01
N ALA A 92 12.12 -4.16 17.23
CA ALA A 92 11.16 -4.34 18.32
C ALA A 92 9.79 -3.60 18.23
N GLY A 93 8.76 -4.35 17.81
CA GLY A 93 7.36 -4.10 18.21
C GLY A 93 6.31 -3.98 17.12
N MET A 94 6.68 -3.86 15.84
CA MET A 94 5.76 -3.83 14.71
C MET A 94 6.20 -4.87 13.70
N SER A 95 5.31 -5.82 13.39
CA SER A 95 5.60 -6.97 12.53
C SER A 95 6.23 -6.57 11.20
N ILE A 96 7.35 -7.23 10.89
CA ILE A 96 8.16 -7.17 9.67
C ILE A 96 7.88 -8.44 8.84
N VAL A 97 7.99 -8.36 7.51
CA VAL A 97 8.77 -9.26 6.61
C VAL A 97 8.30 -9.06 5.16
N TRP A 98 9.23 -8.65 4.28
CA TRP A 98 9.09 -8.74 2.83
C TRP A 98 9.88 -9.95 2.33
N ARG A 99 9.21 -10.85 1.59
CA ARG A 99 9.88 -11.87 0.78
C ARG A 99 9.89 -11.40 -0.67
N TYR A 100 11.08 -11.10 -1.18
CA TYR A 100 11.30 -10.94 -2.62
C TYR A 100 11.62 -12.33 -3.20
N CYS A 101 10.74 -12.84 -4.05
CA CYS A 101 11.12 -13.80 -5.08
C CYS A 101 10.94 -13.08 -6.42
N SER A 102 12.02 -12.52 -6.98
CA SER A 102 12.14 -12.44 -8.43
C SER A 102 13.38 -13.24 -8.80
N HIS A 103 13.15 -14.41 -9.37
CA HIS A 103 14.10 -15.04 -10.26
C HIS A 103 13.66 -14.65 -11.67
N TYR A 104 14.65 -14.20 -12.45
CA TYR A 104 14.62 -13.76 -13.85
C TYR A 104 14.18 -12.33 -14.10
#